data_AF-A0A6J2WFU6-F1
#
_entry.id   AF-A0A6J2WFU6-F1
#
_cell.length_a   1.000
_cell.length_b   1.000
_cell.length_c   1.000
_cell.angle_alpha   90.00
_cell.angle_beta   90.00
_cell.angle_gamma   90.00
#
_symmetry.space_group_name_H-M   'P 1'
#
loop_
_entity.id
_entity.type
_entity.pdbx_description
1 polymer ?
#
loop_
_entity_poly.entity_id
_entity_poly.type
_entity_poly.pdbx_seq_one_letter_code
_entity_poly.pdbx_strand_id
1 'polypeptide(L)'
;MKMIAVVMLLMVGLVTSSTVCPDGNECPDDYTCCKTQSGYGCCPAPHAVCCADEKHCCPEGYICNLSTGQCDKAGLPFFKGPLLRQVPAKEPETLRSAAVGSESVSVSVVYCDSYTVCPDRTTCCKSPYGQWYCCPYSMGSCCRDGVHCCPHGYQCDPTSTYCRRGGFSLLASPRLPSQRVETTEE
;
A
#
# COMPACT_ATOMS: atom_id res chain seq x y z
N MET A 1 -34.65 22.34 23.83
CA MET A 1 -34.61 22.83 22.42
C MET A 1 -33.22 23.39 22.03
N LYS A 2 -32.10 22.75 22.43
CA LYS A 2 -30.73 23.12 21.99
C LYS A 2 -29.86 21.93 21.56
N MET A 3 -30.34 20.69 21.71
CA MET A 3 -29.59 19.48 21.31
C MET A 3 -29.91 18.99 19.89
N ILE A 4 -30.98 19.48 19.26
CA ILE A 4 -31.41 19.01 17.93
C ILE A 4 -30.53 19.62 16.81
N ALA A 5 -29.93 20.79 17.03
CA ALA A 5 -29.14 21.50 16.01
C ALA A 5 -27.72 20.92 15.80
N VAL A 6 -27.13 20.25 16.80
CA VAL A 6 -25.76 19.74 16.71
C VAL A 6 -25.70 18.40 15.95
N VAL A 7 -26.81 17.65 15.94
CA VAL A 7 -26.88 16.33 15.28
C VAL A 7 -26.91 16.44 13.75
N MET A 8 -27.36 17.58 13.20
CA MET A 8 -27.42 17.79 11.74
C MET A 8 -26.08 18.18 11.10
N LEU A 9 -25.03 18.49 11.89
CA LEU A 9 -23.72 18.92 11.38
C LEU A 9 -22.68 17.77 11.27
N LEU A 10 -23.00 16.55 11.71
CA LEU A 10 -22.07 15.41 11.73
C LEU A 10 -22.31 14.36 10.62
N MET A 11 -23.24 14.59 9.69
CA MET A 11 -23.55 13.67 8.60
C MET A 11 -23.10 14.19 7.22
N VAL A 12 -21.99 14.94 7.15
CA VAL A 12 -21.25 15.03 5.88
C VAL A 12 -20.40 13.77 5.79
N GLY A 13 -21.08 12.65 5.51
CA GLY A 13 -20.44 11.39 5.23
C GLY A 13 -19.41 11.60 4.12
N LEU A 14 -18.25 10.97 4.27
CA LEU A 14 -17.26 10.85 3.21
C LEU A 14 -17.96 10.17 2.02
N VAL A 15 -18.45 10.96 1.07
CA VAL A 15 -18.85 10.47 -0.24
C VAL A 15 -17.54 10.09 -0.90
N THR A 16 -17.11 8.85 -0.70
CA THR A 16 -16.08 8.24 -1.54
C THR A 16 -16.72 8.10 -2.90
N SER A 17 -16.37 8.99 -3.82
CA SER A 17 -16.78 8.83 -5.19
C SER A 17 -15.91 7.69 -5.76
N SER A 18 -16.50 6.89 -6.64
CA SER A 18 -15.81 5.80 -7.30
C SER A 18 -16.25 5.81 -8.75
N THR A 19 -15.30 5.55 -9.64
CA THR A 19 -15.59 5.47 -11.06
C THR A 19 -15.92 4.02 -11.38
N VAL A 20 -17.14 3.78 -11.84
CA VAL A 20 -17.58 2.44 -12.24
C VAL A 20 -17.11 2.18 -13.67
N CYS A 21 -16.35 1.12 -13.86
CA CYS A 21 -15.84 0.66 -15.13
C CYS A 21 -16.94 -0.07 -15.94
N PRO A 22 -16.76 -0.24 -17.27
CA PRO A 22 -17.78 -0.85 -18.14
C PRO A 22 -18.15 -2.31 -17.79
N ASP A 23 -17.28 -3.02 -17.09
CA ASP A 23 -17.46 -4.37 -16.56
C ASP A 23 -18.15 -4.41 -15.18
N GLY A 24 -18.47 -3.26 -14.61
CA GLY A 24 -19.05 -3.13 -13.27
C GLY A 24 -18.01 -3.08 -12.15
N ASN A 25 -16.72 -3.24 -12.47
CA ASN A 25 -15.65 -3.06 -11.50
C ASN A 25 -15.54 -1.59 -11.09
N GLU A 26 -15.04 -1.34 -9.87
CA GLU A 26 -14.94 0.01 -9.33
C GLU A 26 -13.48 0.42 -9.15
N CYS A 27 -13.17 1.63 -9.61
CA CYS A 27 -11.90 2.30 -9.40
C CYS A 27 -12.05 3.48 -8.42
N PRO A 28 -11.01 3.79 -7.62
CA PRO A 28 -11.01 4.99 -6.80
C PRO A 28 -11.23 6.26 -7.62
N ASP A 29 -11.65 7.34 -6.96
CA ASP A 29 -11.57 8.68 -7.53
C ASP A 29 -10.17 8.97 -8.09
N ASP A 30 -10.12 9.70 -9.20
CA ASP A 30 -8.89 10.07 -9.94
C ASP A 30 -8.12 8.90 -10.59
N TYR A 31 -8.72 7.71 -10.67
CA TYR A 31 -8.18 6.58 -11.43
C TYR A 31 -8.93 6.42 -12.75
N THR A 32 -8.25 5.85 -13.74
CA THR A 32 -8.85 5.57 -15.06
C THR A 32 -9.02 4.07 -15.26
N CYS A 33 -10.22 3.64 -15.64
CA CYS A 33 -10.49 2.27 -16.04
C CYS A 33 -9.74 1.93 -17.34
N CYS A 34 -8.82 0.99 -17.27
CA CYS A 34 -8.08 0.47 -18.41
C CYS A 34 -8.41 -1.00 -18.63
N LYS A 35 -8.58 -1.39 -19.90
CA LYS A 35 -8.88 -2.77 -20.25
C LYS A 35 -7.68 -3.68 -19.98
N THR A 36 -7.96 -4.85 -19.43
CA THR A 36 -7.01 -5.96 -19.22
C THR A 36 -7.49 -7.20 -19.97
N GLN A 37 -6.69 -8.27 -19.98
CA GLN A 37 -7.10 -9.58 -20.55
C GLN A 37 -8.36 -10.17 -19.91
N SER A 38 -8.66 -9.79 -18.67
CA SER A 38 -9.69 -10.42 -17.83
C SER A 38 -10.84 -9.47 -17.45
N GLY A 39 -10.85 -8.23 -17.96
CA GLY A 39 -11.81 -7.20 -17.55
C GLY A 39 -11.18 -5.82 -17.60
N TYR A 40 -11.26 -5.06 -16.51
CA TYR A 40 -10.64 -3.74 -16.35
C TYR A 40 -9.78 -3.66 -15.08
N GLY A 41 -8.71 -2.87 -15.17
CA GLY A 41 -7.85 -2.46 -14.07
C GLY A 41 -7.86 -0.95 -13.91
N CYS A 42 -7.49 -0.47 -12.73
CA CYS A 42 -7.42 0.93 -12.41
C CYS A 42 -6.00 1.47 -12.65
N CYS A 43 -5.89 2.44 -13.54
CA CYS A 43 -4.66 3.20 -13.70
C CYS A 43 -4.59 4.31 -12.63
N PRO A 44 -3.48 4.45 -11.87
CA PRO A 44 -3.30 5.48 -10.85
C PRO A 44 -2.97 6.86 -11.46
N ALA A 45 -3.74 7.26 -12.45
CA ALA A 45 -3.70 8.58 -13.05
C ALA A 45 -5.09 8.91 -13.63
N PRO A 46 -5.55 10.16 -13.48
CA PRO A 46 -6.79 10.60 -14.11
C PRO A 46 -6.55 10.74 -15.62
N HIS A 47 -7.58 10.44 -16.41
CA HIS A 47 -7.55 10.50 -17.88
C HIS A 47 -6.33 9.79 -18.50
N ALA A 48 -5.94 8.66 -17.92
CA ALA A 48 -4.77 7.91 -18.36
C ALA A 48 -4.96 7.28 -19.74
N VAL A 49 -3.86 7.19 -20.48
CA VAL A 49 -3.77 6.45 -21.74
C VAL A 49 -3.44 4.99 -21.42
N CYS A 50 -4.34 4.08 -21.75
CA CYS A 50 -4.12 2.65 -21.56
C CYS A 50 -3.19 2.10 -22.64
N CYS A 51 -2.15 1.38 -22.22
CA CYS A 51 -1.18 0.82 -23.15
C CYS A 51 -1.70 -0.48 -23.80
N ALA A 52 -1.20 -0.79 -25.00
CA ALA A 52 -1.62 -1.97 -25.77
C ALA A 52 -1.21 -3.32 -25.14
N ASP A 53 -0.36 -3.29 -24.11
CA ASP A 53 0.05 -4.48 -23.38
C ASP A 53 -0.94 -4.89 -22.26
N GLU A 54 -2.04 -4.13 -22.11
CA GLU A 54 -3.16 -4.44 -21.22
C GLU A 54 -2.78 -4.55 -19.73
N LYS A 55 -1.60 -4.03 -19.38
CA LYS A 55 -1.00 -4.10 -18.04
C LYS A 55 -0.50 -2.76 -17.56
N HIS A 56 -0.10 -1.90 -18.49
CA HIS A 56 0.42 -0.59 -18.17
C HIS A 56 -0.47 0.53 -18.70
N CYS A 57 -0.20 1.72 -18.20
CA CYS A 57 -0.85 2.95 -18.60
C CYS A 57 0.12 4.13 -18.45
N CYS A 58 -0.21 5.23 -19.12
CA CYS A 58 0.52 6.48 -19.05
C CYS A 58 -0.42 7.62 -18.64
N PRO A 59 0.09 8.67 -17.96
CA PRO A 59 -0.69 9.87 -17.70
C PRO A 59 -1.20 10.53 -18.99
N GLU A 60 -2.18 11.42 -18.86
CA GLU A 60 -2.71 12.19 -19.98
C GLU A 60 -1.59 12.92 -20.76
N GLY A 61 -1.66 12.84 -22.10
CA GLY A 61 -0.69 13.49 -22.99
C GLY A 61 0.63 12.73 -23.17
N TYR A 62 0.77 11.54 -22.60
CA TYR A 62 1.91 10.65 -22.82
C TYR A 62 1.54 9.47 -23.72
N ILE A 63 2.52 9.00 -24.50
CA ILE A 63 2.42 7.87 -25.43
C ILE A 63 3.19 6.69 -24.83
N CYS A 64 2.55 5.52 -24.79
CA CYS A 64 3.17 4.30 -24.31
C CYS A 64 4.28 3.84 -25.26
N ASN A 65 5.51 3.75 -24.75
CA ASN A 65 6.64 3.13 -25.41
C ASN A 65 7.00 1.82 -24.70
N LEU A 66 6.39 0.73 -25.18
CA LEU A 66 6.58 -0.61 -24.60
C LEU A 66 8.00 -1.16 -24.82
N SER A 67 8.70 -0.71 -25.86
CA SER A 67 10.07 -1.17 -26.14
C SER A 67 11.08 -0.64 -25.12
N THR A 68 10.87 0.57 -24.61
CA THR A 68 11.73 1.19 -23.58
C THR A 68 11.16 1.08 -22.18
N GLY A 69 9.90 0.69 -22.05
CA GLY A 69 9.19 0.64 -20.77
C GLY A 69 8.80 2.02 -20.24
N GLN A 70 8.61 3.02 -21.13
CA GLN A 70 8.44 4.42 -20.75
C GLN A 70 7.20 5.07 -21.36
N CYS A 71 6.74 6.12 -20.72
CA CYS A 71 5.75 7.06 -21.22
C CYS A 71 6.50 8.24 -21.86
N ASP A 72 6.40 8.37 -23.18
CA ASP A 72 7.03 9.45 -23.95
C ASP A 72 6.03 10.60 -24.15
N LYS A 73 6.43 11.84 -23.86
CA LYS A 73 5.59 13.02 -24.16
C LYS A 73 5.91 13.57 -25.55
N ALA A 74 4.91 13.65 -26.42
CA ALA A 74 5.07 14.23 -27.75
C ALA A 74 5.58 15.68 -27.65
N GLY A 75 6.71 15.98 -28.32
CA GLY A 75 7.32 17.31 -28.32
C GLY A 75 8.23 17.63 -27.13
N LEU A 76 8.38 16.74 -26.14
CA LEU A 76 9.22 16.96 -24.95
C LEU A 76 10.06 15.71 -24.63
N PRO A 77 11.17 15.45 -25.36
CA PRO A 77 11.96 14.21 -25.25
C PRO A 77 12.66 14.02 -23.90
N PHE A 78 12.78 15.08 -23.10
CA PHE A 78 13.34 15.02 -21.74
C PHE A 78 12.31 14.62 -20.68
N PHE A 79 11.01 14.75 -20.96
CA PHE A 79 9.94 14.38 -20.05
C PHE A 79 9.48 12.97 -20.37
N LYS A 80 10.26 11.99 -19.90
CA LYS A 80 9.91 10.57 -19.95
C LYS A 80 9.65 10.04 -18.55
N GLY A 81 8.55 9.34 -18.39
CA GLY A 81 8.21 8.65 -17.14
C GLY A 81 8.28 7.14 -17.32
N PRO A 82 8.41 6.35 -16.26
CA PRO A 82 8.15 4.91 -16.35
C PRO A 82 6.68 4.66 -16.68
N LEU A 83 6.40 3.53 -17.34
CA LEU A 83 5.05 3.01 -17.47
C LEU A 83 4.43 2.78 -16.08
N LEU A 84 3.22 3.28 -15.85
CA LEU A 84 2.47 3.00 -14.64
C LEU A 84 1.82 1.63 -14.77
N ARG A 85 1.85 0.82 -13.71
CA ARG A 85 1.20 -0.48 -13.70
C ARG A 85 -0.25 -0.33 -13.24
N GLN A 86 -1.17 -0.99 -13.92
CA GLN A 86 -2.57 -1.04 -13.52
C GLN A 86 -2.71 -1.83 -12.21
N VAL A 87 -3.60 -1.36 -11.34
CA VAL A 87 -4.05 -2.05 -10.12
C VAL A 87 -5.32 -2.83 -10.46
N PRO A 88 -5.57 -4.03 -9.93
CA PRO A 88 -6.85 -4.70 -10.14
C PRO A 88 -8.00 -3.78 -9.68
N ALA A 89 -9.02 -3.64 -10.53
CA ALA A 89 -10.23 -2.94 -10.14
C ALA A 89 -11.00 -3.78 -9.12
N LYS A 90 -11.67 -3.12 -8.17
CA LYS A 90 -12.45 -3.85 -7.16
C LYS A 90 -13.64 -4.47 -7.89
N GLU A 91 -13.75 -5.81 -7.87
CA GLU A 91 -14.87 -6.49 -8.52
C GLU A 91 -16.20 -6.05 -7.87
N PRO A 92 -17.29 -5.90 -8.64
CA PRO A 92 -18.59 -5.63 -8.08
C PRO A 92 -18.95 -6.79 -7.16
N GLU A 93 -19.42 -6.47 -5.96
CA GLU A 93 -19.87 -7.39 -4.91
C GLU A 93 -21.18 -8.09 -5.33
N THR A 94 -21.20 -8.73 -6.49
CA THR A 94 -22.31 -9.55 -6.96
C THR A 94 -21.77 -10.89 -7.43
N LEU A 95 -22.02 -11.91 -6.61
CA LEU A 95 -21.82 -13.34 -6.85
C LEU A 95 -20.47 -13.99 -6.47
N ARG A 96 -19.98 -13.78 -5.23
CA ARG A 96 -19.21 -14.83 -4.51
C ARG A 96 -19.70 -14.99 -3.08
N SER A 97 -20.84 -15.65 -2.91
CA SER A 97 -21.11 -16.36 -1.66
C SER A 97 -20.47 -17.75 -1.72
N ALA A 98 -19.75 -18.08 -0.65
CA ALA A 98 -19.46 -19.44 -0.20
C ALA A 98 -18.64 -20.33 -1.15
N ALA A 99 -17.37 -19.98 -1.32
CA ALA A 99 -16.30 -20.96 -1.17
C ALA A 99 -15.17 -20.29 -0.40
N VAL A 100 -15.18 -20.48 0.92
CA VAL A 100 -13.98 -20.36 1.74
C VAL A 100 -13.04 -21.46 1.27
N GLY A 101 -12.36 -21.20 0.15
CA GLY A 101 -11.08 -21.80 -0.15
C GLY A 101 -10.06 -20.93 0.54
N SER A 102 -9.63 -21.36 1.72
CA SER A 102 -8.35 -20.94 2.28
C SER A 102 -7.28 -21.32 1.27
N GLU A 103 -7.03 -20.46 0.29
CA GLU A 103 -5.74 -20.43 -0.36
C GLU A 103 -4.80 -19.82 0.67
N SER A 104 -4.22 -20.71 1.47
CA SER A 104 -2.96 -20.47 2.17
C SER A 104 -1.92 -20.09 1.12
N VAL A 105 -1.92 -18.82 0.73
CA VAL A 105 -0.68 -18.16 0.35
C VAL A 105 0.23 -18.41 1.54
N SER A 106 1.24 -19.25 1.35
CA SER A 106 2.32 -19.43 2.31
C SER A 106 3.09 -18.11 2.36
N VAL A 107 2.48 -17.10 2.98
CA VAL A 107 3.12 -15.84 3.33
C VAL A 107 4.22 -16.27 4.26
N SER A 108 5.47 -16.14 3.81
CA SER A 108 6.57 -16.41 4.74
C SER A 108 6.46 -15.32 5.82
N VAL A 109 6.54 -15.74 7.07
CA VAL A 109 6.34 -14.86 8.22
C VAL A 109 7.54 -14.99 9.12
N VAL A 110 7.92 -13.88 9.73
CA VAL A 110 8.96 -13.85 10.74
C VAL A 110 8.29 -14.03 12.10
N TYR A 111 8.55 -15.16 12.75
CA TYR A 111 8.06 -15.42 14.10
C TYR A 111 8.85 -14.60 15.12
N CYS A 112 8.15 -13.74 15.86
CA CYS A 112 8.72 -12.96 16.96
C CYS A 112 8.69 -13.74 18.27
N ASP A 113 7.63 -14.51 18.48
CA ASP A 113 7.48 -15.50 19.55
C ASP A 113 6.54 -16.64 19.10
N SER A 114 6.02 -17.43 20.05
CA SER A 114 5.17 -18.59 19.77
C SER A 114 3.78 -18.24 19.21
N TYR A 115 3.31 -17.01 19.39
CA TYR A 115 1.97 -16.57 18.97
C TYR A 115 1.99 -15.25 18.22
N THR A 116 3.15 -14.64 18.00
CA THR A 116 3.29 -13.32 17.37
C THR A 116 4.19 -13.40 16.15
N VAL A 117 3.70 -12.89 15.04
CA VAL A 117 4.39 -12.89 13.75
C VAL A 117 4.43 -11.50 13.13
N CYS A 118 5.44 -11.30 12.30
CA CYS A 118 5.59 -10.16 11.42
C CYS A 118 5.63 -10.60 9.96
N PRO A 119 5.24 -9.73 9.02
CA PRO A 119 5.35 -10.00 7.59
C PRO A 119 6.78 -10.33 7.17
N ASP A 120 6.91 -10.99 6.03
CA ASP A 120 8.21 -11.20 5.39
C ASP A 120 9.08 -9.94 5.30
N ARG A 121 10.40 -10.14 5.38
CA ARG A 121 11.43 -9.09 5.24
C ARG A 121 11.34 -7.97 6.27
N THR A 122 10.64 -8.19 7.38
CA THR A 122 10.62 -7.28 8.53
C THR A 122 11.51 -7.79 9.66
N THR A 123 11.69 -6.97 10.69
CA THR A 123 12.39 -7.36 11.93
C THR A 123 11.46 -7.26 13.12
N CYS A 124 11.41 -8.30 13.93
CA CYS A 124 10.69 -8.29 15.20
C CYS A 124 11.36 -7.34 16.20
N CYS A 125 10.64 -6.32 16.61
CA CYS A 125 11.09 -5.35 17.61
C CYS A 125 10.17 -5.35 18.82
N LYS A 126 10.74 -5.18 20.02
CA LYS A 126 9.98 -5.17 21.27
C LYS A 126 9.95 -3.77 21.86
N SER A 127 8.76 -3.29 22.18
CA SER A 127 8.58 -2.00 22.85
C SER A 127 9.03 -2.08 24.32
N PRO A 128 9.28 -0.93 24.99
CA PRO A 128 9.59 -0.89 26.42
C PRO A 128 8.52 -1.55 27.31
N TYR A 129 7.27 -1.61 26.84
CA TYR A 129 6.14 -2.22 27.53
C TYR A 129 5.98 -3.72 27.24
N GLY A 130 6.90 -4.31 26.47
CA GLY A 130 6.90 -5.74 26.16
C GLY A 130 6.04 -6.14 24.96
N GLN A 131 5.36 -5.20 24.30
CA GLN A 131 4.58 -5.46 23.08
C GLN A 131 5.50 -5.56 21.85
N TRP A 132 5.27 -6.57 21.03
CA TRP A 132 5.96 -6.74 19.74
C TRP A 132 5.39 -5.82 18.66
N TYR A 133 6.28 -5.33 17.82
CA TYR A 133 5.96 -4.60 16.60
C TYR A 133 6.96 -4.98 15.50
N CYS A 134 6.58 -4.71 14.27
CA CYS A 134 7.37 -5.09 13.11
C CYS A 134 8.10 -3.87 12.56
N CYS A 135 9.42 -3.93 12.46
CA CYS A 135 10.19 -2.94 11.74
C CYS A 135 10.17 -3.26 10.25
N PRO A 136 9.79 -2.32 9.35
CA PRO A 136 9.71 -2.56 7.91
C PRO A 136 11.02 -2.95 7.22
N TYR A 137 12.15 -2.88 7.94
CA TYR A 137 13.45 -3.24 7.42
C TYR A 137 13.87 -4.63 7.89
N SER A 138 14.44 -5.41 6.98
CA SER A 138 15.22 -6.60 7.33
C SER A 138 16.48 -6.18 8.08
N MET A 139 16.74 -6.76 9.25
CA MET A 139 17.86 -6.39 10.13
C MET A 139 17.81 -4.90 10.54
N GLY A 140 16.61 -4.36 10.73
CA GLY A 140 16.42 -3.00 11.20
C GLY A 140 16.83 -2.83 12.67
N SER A 141 17.28 -1.63 13.04
CA SER A 141 17.58 -1.29 14.43
C SER A 141 16.34 -0.72 15.11
N CYS A 142 15.87 -1.38 16.16
CA CYS A 142 14.71 -0.99 16.94
C CYS A 142 15.02 0.25 17.79
N CYS A 143 14.20 1.29 17.71
CA CYS A 143 14.38 2.46 18.56
C CYS A 143 13.80 2.23 19.96
N ARG A 144 14.31 3.00 20.93
CA ARG A 144 13.93 2.85 22.35
C ARG A 144 12.50 3.27 22.63
N ASP A 145 11.95 4.16 21.82
CA ASP A 145 10.56 4.62 21.94
C ASP A 145 9.51 3.53 21.66
N GLY A 146 9.91 2.40 21.06
CA GLY A 146 9.03 1.28 20.76
C GLY A 146 8.03 1.55 19.64
N VAL A 147 8.23 2.61 18.86
CA VAL A 147 7.36 2.97 17.73
C VAL A 147 8.13 3.33 16.46
N HIS A 148 9.42 3.63 16.56
CA HIS A 148 10.27 3.85 15.40
C HIS A 148 11.34 2.78 15.23
N CYS A 149 11.86 2.67 14.00
CA CYS A 149 13.06 1.90 13.73
C CYS A 149 13.88 2.48 12.58
N CYS A 150 15.13 2.03 12.50
CA CYS A 150 16.09 2.46 11.53
C CYS A 150 16.50 1.33 10.57
N PRO A 151 16.85 1.68 9.31
CA PRO A 151 17.36 0.70 8.37
C PRO A 151 18.70 0.12 8.86
N HIS A 152 19.07 -1.04 8.32
CA HIS A 152 20.28 -1.74 8.70
C HIS A 152 21.53 -0.83 8.63
N GLY A 153 22.29 -0.82 9.72
CA GLY A 153 23.51 -0.02 9.89
C GLY A 153 23.29 1.42 10.37
N TYR A 154 22.03 1.88 10.52
CA TYR A 154 21.73 3.17 11.15
C TYR A 154 21.30 2.98 12.61
N GLN A 155 21.66 3.94 13.45
CA GLN A 155 21.30 3.96 14.86
C GLN A 155 20.33 5.09 15.15
N CYS A 156 19.32 4.82 15.97
CA CYS A 156 18.39 5.84 16.42
C CYS A 156 19.14 6.90 17.22
N ASP A 157 18.81 8.16 16.98
CA ASP A 157 19.22 9.26 17.84
C ASP A 157 18.51 9.18 19.21
N PRO A 158 18.94 9.97 20.22
CA PRO A 158 18.36 9.90 21.56
C PRO A 158 16.85 10.18 21.60
N THR A 159 16.33 10.97 20.66
CA THR A 159 14.90 11.27 20.53
C THR A 159 14.13 10.23 19.71
N SER A 160 14.81 9.23 19.12
CA SER A 160 14.25 8.18 18.26
C SER A 160 13.53 8.69 17.00
N THR A 161 13.75 9.96 16.65
CA THR A 161 13.16 10.63 15.50
C THR A 161 14.04 10.53 14.26
N TYR A 162 15.35 10.35 14.45
CA TYR A 162 16.31 10.28 13.36
C TYR A 162 17.18 9.03 13.45
N CYS A 163 17.53 8.51 12.30
CA CYS A 163 18.48 7.44 12.08
C CYS A 163 19.81 8.04 11.64
N ARG A 164 20.86 7.81 12.43
CA ARG A 164 22.18 8.38 12.19
C ARG A 164 23.19 7.31 11.80
N ARG A 165 24.04 7.64 10.84
CA ARG A 165 25.22 6.84 10.48
C ARG A 165 26.32 7.75 9.95
N GLY A 166 27.40 7.92 10.72
CA GLY A 166 28.43 8.90 10.38
C GLY A 166 27.86 10.32 10.32
N GLY A 167 28.10 11.03 9.23
CA GLY A 167 27.56 12.38 8.99
C GLY A 167 26.16 12.44 8.38
N PHE A 168 25.49 11.29 8.16
CA PHE A 168 24.16 11.23 7.56
C PHE A 168 23.08 11.07 8.63
N SER A 169 21.98 11.80 8.47
CA SER A 169 20.78 11.72 9.29
C SER A 169 19.55 11.54 8.39
N LEU A 170 18.74 10.52 8.69
CA LEU A 170 17.49 10.21 8.00
C LEU A 170 16.35 10.22 9.02
N LEU A 171 15.11 10.45 8.59
CA LEU A 171 13.97 10.31 9.49
C LEU A 171 13.77 8.83 9.86
N ALA A 172 13.46 8.55 11.13
CA ALA A 172 13.15 7.20 11.57
C ALA A 172 11.79 6.74 11.02
N SER A 173 11.69 5.47 10.67
CA SER A 173 10.47 4.92 10.10
C SER A 173 9.50 4.45 11.18
N PRO A 174 8.19 4.63 10.99
CA PRO A 174 7.20 4.12 11.93
C PRO A 174 7.14 2.59 11.90
N ARG A 175 6.74 2.02 13.03
CA ARG A 175 6.47 0.59 13.17
C ARG A 175 5.28 0.14 12.32
N LEU A 176 5.29 -1.14 11.97
CA LEU A 176 4.15 -1.88 11.47
C LEU A 176 3.50 -2.71 12.60
N PRO A 177 2.20 -3.01 12.54
CA PRO A 177 1.55 -3.87 13.50
C PRO A 177 2.05 -5.31 13.41
N SER A 178 2.21 -5.96 14.56
CA SER A 178 2.39 -7.41 14.64
C SER A 178 1.04 -8.12 14.59
N GLN A 179 1.03 -9.35 14.08
CA GLN A 179 -0.15 -10.19 14.02
C GLN A 179 -0.03 -11.32 15.03
N ARG A 180 -1.14 -11.72 15.64
CA ARG A 180 -1.19 -12.93 16.45
C ARG A 180 -1.56 -14.12 15.57
N VAL A 181 -0.85 -15.23 15.74
CA VAL A 181 -1.22 -16.52 15.16
C VAL A 181 -2.34 -17.08 16.01
N GLU A 182 -3.52 -17.24 15.43
CA GLU A 182 -4.59 -18.01 16.05
C GLU A 182 -4.20 -19.48 15.99
N THR A 183 -3.79 -20.04 17.12
CA THR A 183 -3.66 -21.49 17.24
C THR A 183 -5.08 -22.05 17.27
N THR A 184 -5.49 -22.72 16.19
CA THR A 184 -6.64 -23.62 16.25
C THR A 184 -6.27 -24.76 17.19
N GLU A 185 -6.65 -24.63 18.46
CA GLU A 185 -6.71 -25.77 19.37
C GLU A 185 -7.87 -26.66 18.89
N GLU A 186 -7.55 -27.89 18.48
CA GLU A 186 -8.51 -28.96 18.19
C GLU A 186 -9.31 -29.38 19.44
#